data_AF-A0A368FDY9-F1
#
_entry.id   AF-A0A368FDY9-F1
#
_cell.length_a   1.000
_cell.length_b   1.000
_cell.length_c   1.000
_cell.angle_alpha   90.00
_cell.angle_beta   90.00
_cell.angle_gamma   90.00
#
_symmetry.space_group_name_H-M   'P 1'
#
loop_
_entity.id
_entity.type
_entity.pdbx_description
1 polymer ?
#
loop_
_entity_poly.entity_id
_entity_poly.type
_entity_poly.pdbx_seq_one_letter_code
_entity_poly.pdbx_strand_id
1 'polypeptide(L)'
;RYPAECVGDECEYTASWSYDGTANDVRFEISSKNIGGWTGIGFSKDGQMTNSDIYTGWVFEGKAFVTDRFAYGRQLPAIDPADRQDIYDIGGKIEDETQVS
;
A
#
# COMPACT_ATOMS: atom_id res chain seq x y z
N ARG A 1 -5.59 8.92 3.97
CA ARG A 1 -6.93 8.54 4.48
C ARG A 1 -7.98 9.02 3.47
N TYR A 2 -9.08 8.30 3.31
CA TYR A 2 -10.19 8.71 2.45
C TYR A 2 -11.55 8.31 3.03
N PRO A 3 -12.59 9.16 2.90
CA PRO A 3 -12.53 10.54 2.39
C PRO A 3 -11.60 11.44 3.22
N ALA A 4 -11.18 12.59 2.68
CA ALA A 4 -10.08 13.39 3.26
C ALA A 4 -10.28 13.77 4.74
N GLU A 5 -11.53 13.88 5.19
CA GLU A 5 -11.94 14.26 6.54
C GLU A 5 -12.39 13.09 7.43
N CYS A 6 -12.22 11.83 6.98
CA CYS A 6 -12.61 10.68 7.78
C CYS A 6 -11.72 10.51 9.02
N VAL A 7 -12.32 9.97 10.09
CA VAL A 7 -11.61 9.66 11.34
C VAL A 7 -11.85 8.20 11.73
N GLY A 8 -10.77 7.48 12.01
CA GLY A 8 -10.82 6.08 12.44
C GLY A 8 -11.61 5.20 11.46
N ASP A 9 -12.60 4.51 11.98
CA ASP A 9 -13.42 3.56 11.23
C ASP A 9 -14.40 4.23 10.26
N GLU A 10 -14.48 5.56 10.18
CA GLU A 10 -15.24 6.22 9.12
C GLU A 10 -14.47 6.25 7.79
N CYS A 11 -13.18 5.94 7.82
CA CYS A 11 -12.34 5.89 6.64
C CYS A 11 -12.59 4.62 5.82
N GLU A 12 -12.74 4.78 4.51
CA GLU A 12 -12.77 3.66 3.57
C GLU A 12 -11.38 3.04 3.43
N TYR A 13 -10.35 3.87 3.43
CA TYR A 13 -8.97 3.43 3.55
C TYR A 13 -8.11 4.41 4.35
N THR A 14 -7.10 3.85 5.04
CA THR A 14 -6.03 4.63 5.68
C THR A 14 -4.66 4.16 5.22
N ALA A 15 -3.73 5.09 5.26
CA ALA A 15 -2.34 4.88 4.91
C ALA A 15 -1.55 5.59 6.00
N SER A 16 -0.70 4.85 6.71
CA SER A 16 0.21 5.41 7.68
C SER A 16 1.63 4.89 7.44
N TRP A 17 2.62 5.66 7.87
CA TRP A 17 4.01 5.26 7.78
C TRP A 17 4.77 5.73 9.01
N SER A 18 5.76 4.94 9.41
CA SER A 18 6.69 5.28 10.50
C SER A 18 8.11 5.02 10.04
N TYR A 19 8.98 6.00 10.25
CA TYR A 19 10.41 5.87 9.97
C TYR A 19 11.16 5.39 11.22
N ASP A 20 11.91 4.30 11.10
CA ASP A 20 12.85 3.82 12.11
C ASP A 20 14.27 4.24 11.71
N GLY A 21 14.80 5.25 12.38
CA GLY A 21 16.16 5.76 12.12
C GLY A 21 17.29 4.85 12.59
N THR A 22 16.99 3.81 13.38
CA THR A 22 17.99 2.81 13.81
C THR A 22 18.17 1.74 12.75
N ALA A 23 17.07 1.28 12.17
CA ALA A 23 17.07 0.33 11.07
C ALA A 23 17.33 1.00 9.70
N ASN A 24 17.09 2.31 9.60
CA ASN A 24 17.05 3.09 8.36
C ASN A 24 15.89 2.67 7.44
N ASP A 25 14.76 2.33 8.05
CA ASP A 25 13.63 1.68 7.41
C ASP A 25 12.36 2.54 7.51
N VAL A 26 11.48 2.42 6.53
CA VAL A 26 10.13 2.99 6.59
C VAL A 26 9.14 1.85 6.61
N ARG A 27 8.36 1.75 7.69
CA ARG A 27 7.24 0.82 7.79
C ARG A 27 5.98 1.50 7.31
N PHE A 28 5.31 0.89 6.35
CA PHE A 28 3.99 1.31 5.88
C PHE A 28 2.92 0.41 6.46
N GLU A 29 1.76 0.98 6.75
CA GLU A 29 0.55 0.26 7.13
C GLU A 29 -0.61 0.83 6.34
N ILE A 30 -1.29 -0.05 5.61
CA ILE A 30 -2.40 0.29 4.73
C ILE A 30 -3.61 -0.49 5.21
N SER A 31 -4.70 0.20 5.51
CA SER A 31 -5.97 -0.44 5.85
C SER A 31 -7.06 -0.04 4.88
N SER A 32 -7.97 -0.98 4.59
CA SER A 32 -9.09 -0.76 3.67
C SER A 32 -10.28 -1.63 4.03
N LYS A 33 -11.48 -1.06 3.95
CA LYS A 33 -12.75 -1.77 4.15
C LYS A 33 -13.18 -2.61 2.95
N ASN A 34 -12.50 -2.46 1.81
CA ASN A 34 -12.84 -3.19 0.60
C ASN A 34 -12.23 -4.61 0.61
N ILE A 35 -12.82 -5.48 1.42
CA ILE A 35 -12.38 -6.88 1.55
C ILE A 35 -12.47 -7.60 0.21
N GLY A 36 -11.40 -8.29 -0.19
CA GLY A 36 -11.33 -9.02 -1.46
C GLY A 36 -10.98 -8.14 -2.67
N GLY A 37 -10.87 -6.84 -2.48
CA GLY A 37 -10.28 -5.91 -3.44
C GLY A 37 -8.78 -5.72 -3.24
N TRP A 38 -8.15 -5.01 -4.17
CA TRP A 38 -6.79 -4.50 -4.00
C TRP A 38 -6.84 -3.03 -3.57
N THR A 39 -5.91 -2.65 -2.69
CA THR A 39 -5.70 -1.26 -2.28
C THR A 39 -4.30 -0.85 -2.73
N GLY A 40 -4.18 0.29 -3.42
CA GLY A 40 -2.90 0.78 -3.93
C GLY A 40 -2.61 2.19 -3.44
N ILE A 41 -1.36 2.46 -3.04
CA ILE A 41 -0.85 3.79 -2.70
C ILE A 41 0.37 4.08 -3.56
N GLY A 42 0.33 5.23 -4.22
CA GLY A 42 1.43 5.74 -5.05
C GLY A 42 2.15 6.89 -4.36
N PHE A 43 3.48 6.86 -4.40
CA PHE A 43 4.37 7.93 -3.96
C PHE A 43 4.96 8.62 -5.19
N SER A 44 4.70 9.91 -5.33
CA SER A 44 5.31 10.74 -6.36
C SER A 44 5.61 12.13 -5.85
N LYS A 45 6.51 12.83 -6.54
CA LYS A 45 6.91 14.20 -6.17
C LYS A 45 5.84 15.24 -6.47
N ASP A 46 4.93 14.94 -7.39
CA ASP A 46 3.94 15.87 -7.95
C ASP A 46 2.49 15.38 -7.80
N GLY A 47 2.27 14.25 -7.11
CA GLY A 47 0.96 13.63 -6.97
C GLY A 47 0.43 12.98 -8.25
N GLN A 48 1.22 12.92 -9.32
CA GLN A 48 0.87 12.21 -10.55
C GLN A 48 1.28 10.73 -10.45
N MET A 49 0.58 9.88 -11.21
CA MET A 49 0.93 8.46 -11.34
C MET A 49 2.18 8.24 -12.20
N THR A 50 2.55 9.19 -13.04
CA THR A 50 3.75 9.06 -13.87
C THR A 50 4.99 9.29 -13.02
N ASN A 51 5.99 8.39 -13.13
CA ASN A 51 7.19 8.37 -12.31
C ASN A 51 6.90 8.23 -10.80
N SER A 52 5.92 7.40 -10.46
CA SER A 52 5.56 7.10 -9.07
C SER A 52 5.89 5.66 -8.69
N ASP A 53 6.38 5.45 -7.49
CA ASP A 53 6.45 4.13 -6.84
C ASP A 53 5.04 3.78 -6.33
N ILE A 54 4.52 2.61 -6.66
CA ILE A 54 3.16 2.18 -6.31
C ILE A 54 3.22 0.87 -5.53
N TYR A 55 2.79 0.95 -4.29
CA TYR A 55 2.57 -0.22 -3.45
C TYR A 55 1.12 -0.67 -3.59
N THR A 56 0.90 -1.93 -3.95
CA THR A 56 -0.44 -2.52 -4.03
C THR A 56 -0.54 -3.68 -3.06
N GLY A 57 -1.47 -3.58 -2.10
CA GLY A 57 -1.75 -4.58 -1.09
C GLY A 57 -3.14 -5.20 -1.25
N TRP A 58 -3.27 -6.50 -1.00
CA TRP A 58 -4.56 -7.18 -0.85
C TRP A 58 -4.43 -8.37 0.11
N VAL A 59 -5.54 -8.74 0.75
CA VAL A 59 -5.60 -9.96 1.55
C VAL A 59 -6.41 -11.02 0.81
N PHE A 60 -5.82 -12.20 0.63
CA PHE A 60 -6.47 -13.35 0.01
C PHE A 60 -6.24 -14.60 0.87
N GLU A 61 -7.31 -15.31 1.23
CA GLU A 61 -7.29 -16.49 2.10
C GLU A 61 -6.51 -16.29 3.41
N GLY A 62 -6.66 -15.12 4.03
CA GLY A 62 -5.99 -14.77 5.30
C GLY A 62 -4.50 -14.49 5.17
N LYS A 63 -3.96 -14.40 3.95
CA LYS A 63 -2.59 -13.97 3.67
C LYS A 63 -2.58 -12.62 3.00
N ALA A 64 -1.73 -11.73 3.48
CA ALA A 64 -1.48 -10.46 2.82
C ALA A 64 -0.47 -10.63 1.68
N PHE A 65 -0.75 -9.94 0.60
CA PHE A 65 0.10 -9.83 -0.57
C PHE A 65 0.34 -8.36 -0.81
N VAL A 66 1.61 -7.98 -0.91
CA VAL A 66 2.00 -6.61 -1.27
C VAL A 66 2.96 -6.71 -2.44
N THR A 67 2.74 -5.87 -3.45
CA THR A 67 3.64 -5.75 -4.60
C THR A 67 4.08 -4.31 -4.75
N ASP A 68 5.39 -4.10 -4.88
CA ASP A 68 5.96 -2.85 -5.38
C ASP A 68 5.86 -2.80 -6.90
N ARG A 69 5.53 -1.63 -7.45
CA ARG A 69 5.44 -1.39 -8.88
C ARG A 69 5.85 0.04 -9.20
N PHE A 70 6.81 0.23 -10.09
CA PHE A 70 7.09 1.56 -10.63
C PHE A 70 6.18 1.89 -11.82
N ALA A 71 5.48 3.02 -11.75
CA ALA A 71 4.66 3.51 -12.85
C ALA A 71 5.46 4.47 -13.75
N TYR A 72 5.92 3.98 -14.90
CA TYR A 72 6.55 4.81 -15.95
C TYR A 72 5.57 5.75 -16.70
N GLY A 73 4.28 5.66 -16.40
CA GLY A 73 3.21 6.44 -17.02
C GLY A 73 1.84 5.95 -16.57
N ARG A 74 0.76 6.56 -17.11
CA ARG A 74 -0.64 6.20 -16.79
C ARG A 74 -1.10 4.94 -17.54
N GLN A 75 -0.39 3.84 -17.31
CA GLN A 75 -0.63 2.51 -17.87
C GLN A 75 -0.52 1.48 -16.74
N LEU A 76 -1.08 0.28 -16.94
CA LEU A 76 -0.92 -0.83 -16.00
C LEU A 76 0.57 -0.95 -15.65
N PRO A 77 0.97 -0.76 -14.39
CA PRO A 77 2.38 -0.77 -14.04
C PRO A 77 2.94 -2.15 -14.39
N ALA A 78 3.92 -2.19 -15.29
CA ALA A 78 4.65 -3.40 -15.59
C ALA A 78 5.27 -3.89 -14.27
N ILE A 79 5.13 -5.18 -13.96
CA ILE A 79 5.78 -5.81 -12.80
C ILE A 79 7.26 -5.47 -12.89
N ASP A 80 7.78 -4.80 -11.86
CA ASP A 80 9.21 -4.52 -11.78
C ASP A 80 9.95 -5.86 -11.86
N PRO A 81 10.97 -6.05 -12.71
CA PRO A 81 11.88 -7.19 -12.59
C PRO A 81 12.27 -7.37 -11.11
N ALA A 82 12.28 -8.62 -10.65
CA ALA A 82 12.45 -9.04 -9.25
C ALA A 82 13.71 -8.47 -8.53
N ASP A 83 14.56 -7.75 -9.25
CA ASP A 83 15.82 -7.17 -8.81
C ASP A 83 15.68 -5.74 -8.21
N ARG A 84 14.46 -5.18 -8.14
CA ARG A 84 14.17 -3.87 -7.49
C ARG A 84 13.07 -3.92 -6.43
N GLN A 85 12.74 -5.11 -5.93
CA GLN A 85 11.76 -5.27 -4.87
C GLN A 85 12.39 -4.87 -3.53
N ASP A 86 12.21 -3.61 -3.11
CA ASP A 86 12.75 -3.09 -1.84
C ASP A 86 11.85 -3.41 -0.62
N ILE A 87 10.77 -4.17 -0.83
CA ILE A 87 9.83 -4.55 0.23
C ILE A 87 10.28 -5.85 0.90
N TYR A 88 10.34 -5.84 2.22
CA TYR A 88 10.49 -7.01 3.07
C TYR A 88 9.55 -6.90 4.28
N ASP A 89 9.39 -8.01 5.00
CA ASP A 89 8.49 -8.12 6.17
C ASP A 89 7.01 -7.84 5.87
N ILE A 90 6.51 -8.46 4.79
CA ILE A 90 5.10 -8.35 4.37
C ILE A 90 4.24 -9.21 5.29
N GLY A 91 3.27 -8.57 5.94
CA GLY A 91 2.26 -9.22 6.76
C GLY A 91 0.89 -8.58 6.52
N GLY A 92 -0.14 -9.19 7.08
CA GLY A 92 -1.45 -8.56 7.10
C GLY A 92 -2.55 -9.51 7.49
N LYS A 93 -3.68 -8.93 7.84
CA LYS A 93 -4.80 -9.61 8.49
C LYS A 93 -6.11 -8.94 8.09
N ILE A 94 -7.20 -9.65 8.30
CA ILE A 94 -8.54 -9.06 8.30
C ILE A 94 -8.95 -8.93 9.76
N GLU A 95 -9.31 -7.72 10.17
CA GLU A 95 -9.80 -7.39 11.52
C GLU A 95 -11.06 -6.55 11.37
N ASP A 96 -12.16 -6.96 12.01
CA ASP A 96 -13.44 -6.24 12.01
C ASP A 96 -13.87 -5.73 10.61
N GLU A 97 -13.92 -6.64 9.64
CA GLU A 97 -14.27 -6.35 8.24
C GLU A 97 -13.35 -5.35 7.52
N THR A 98 -12.14 -5.14 8.04
CA THR A 98 -11.11 -4.28 7.45
C THR A 98 -9.87 -5.12 7.12
N GLN A 99 -9.37 -5.03 5.88
CA GLN A 99 -8.08 -5.61 5.53
C GLN A 99 -6.97 -4.65 5.96
N VAL A 100 -5.92 -5.17 6.59
CA VAL A 100 -4.72 -4.43 6.98
C VAL A 100 -3.51 -5.16 6.39
N SER A 101 -2.65 -4.42 5.70
CA SER A 101 -1.43 -4.91 5.04
C SER A 101 -0.27 -3.95 5.26
#